data_AF-A0A351HUM3-F1
#
_entry.id   AF-A0A351HUM3-F1
#
_cell.length_a   1.000
_cell.length_b   1.000
_cell.length_c   1.000
_cell.angle_alpha   90.00
_cell.angle_beta   90.00
_cell.angle_gamma   90.00
#
_symmetry.space_group_name_H-M   'P 1'
#
loop_
_entity.id
_entity.type
_entity.pdbx_description
1 polymer ?
#
loop_
_entity_poly.entity_id
_entity_poly.type
_entity_poly.pdbx_seq_one_letter_code
_entity_poly.pdbx_strand_id
1 'polypeptide(L)' 'MVSIIVLAIKLDCTTIAEGVENLKQLLFLKEHGCDEIQGYYFYQPMKAKRIEAIMIADSGVFASKYDQLKEDVFEVGAVN' A
#
# COMPACT_ATOMS: atom_id res chain seq x y z
N MET A 1 -9.93 12.25 5.00
CA MET A 1 -8.78 11.83 4.17
C MET A 1 -8.97 12.21 2.70
N VAL A 2 -10.09 11.85 2.05
CA VAL A 2 -10.34 12.09 0.60
C VAL A 2 -10.12 13.54 0.17
N SER A 3 -10.53 14.53 0.96
CA SER A 3 -10.31 15.95 0.64
C SER A 3 -8.84 16.33 0.49
N ILE A 4 -7.93 15.69 1.25
CA ILE A 4 -6.48 15.92 1.17
C ILE A 4 -5.93 15.29 -0.11
N ILE A 5 -6.38 14.08 -0.47
CA ILE A 5 -5.98 13.42 -1.72
C ILE A 5 -6.39 14.26 -2.92
N VAL A 6 -7.65 14.72 -2.96
CA VAL A 6 -8.14 15.59 -4.03
C VAL A 6 -7.36 16.91 -4.10
N LEU A 7 -6.99 17.48 -2.95
CA LEU A 7 -6.17 18.69 -2.92
C LEU A 7 -4.77 18.42 -3.50
N ALA A 8 -4.11 17.33 -3.09
CA ALA A 8 -2.79 16.96 -3.58
C ALA A 8 -2.78 16.72 -5.09
N ILE A 9 -3.80 16.03 -5.63
CA ILE A 9 -3.98 15.84 -7.08
C ILE A 9 -4.05 17.20 -7.80
N LYS A 10 -4.83 18.16 -7.26
CA LYS A 10 -4.95 19.50 -7.86
C LYS A 10 -3.66 20.32 -7.79
N LEU A 11 -2.78 19.99 -6.85
CA LEU A 11 -1.49 20.64 -6.65
C LEU A 11 -0.33 19.85 -7.27
N ASP A 12 -0.62 18.78 -8.03
CA ASP A 12 0.39 17.90 -8.64
C ASP A 12 1.40 17.35 -7.61
N CYS A 13 0.89 16.97 -6.44
CA CYS A 13 1.68 16.41 -5.34
C CYS A 13 1.45 14.89 -5.22
N THR A 14 2.52 14.13 -5.05
CA THR A 14 2.46 12.72 -4.66
C THR A 14 1.95 12.57 -3.23
N THR A 15 1.05 11.61 -3.02
CA THR A 15 0.43 11.32 -1.73
C THR A 15 0.95 10.02 -1.13
N ILE A 16 1.26 10.05 0.17
CA ILE A 16 1.49 8.86 0.97
C ILE A 16 0.51 8.81 2.14
N ALA A 17 -0.22 7.70 2.27
CA ALA A 17 -1.07 7.45 3.43
C ALA A 17 -0.34 6.53 4.42
N GLU A 18 0.01 7.08 5.57
CA GLU A 18 0.65 6.36 6.66
C GLU A 18 -0.35 5.73 7.63
N GLY A 19 0.03 4.63 8.27
CA GLY A 19 -0.78 3.93 9.27
C GLY A 19 -1.83 2.97 8.70
N VAL A 20 -1.63 2.43 7.50
CA VAL A 20 -2.53 1.41 6.92
C VAL A 20 -2.30 0.06 7.60
N GLU A 21 -3.32 -0.46 8.27
CA GLU A 21 -3.24 -1.68 9.08
C GLU A 21 -4.00 -2.86 8.48
N ASN A 22 -4.95 -2.61 7.56
CA ASN A 22 -5.78 -3.66 6.99
C ASN A 22 -6.16 -3.41 5.52
N LEU A 23 -6.66 -4.47 4.87
CA LEU A 23 -7.06 -4.48 3.46
C LEU A 23 -8.15 -3.44 3.14
N LYS A 24 -9.12 -3.23 4.03
CA LYS A 24 -10.22 -2.27 3.80
C LYS A 24 -9.69 -0.84 3.68
N GLN A 25 -8.74 -0.45 4.53
CA GLN A 25 -8.08 0.85 4.46
C GLN A 25 -7.26 1.00 3.17
N LEU A 26 -6.50 -0.02 2.79
CA LEU A 26 -5.75 -0.05 1.52
C LEU A 26 -6.69 0.17 0.32
N LEU A 27 -7.77 -0.62 0.23
CA LEU A 27 -8.73 -0.54 -0.87
C LEU A 27 -9.39 0.85 -0.94
N PHE A 28 -9.82 1.38 0.20
CA PHE A 28 -10.39 2.73 0.27
C PHE A 28 -9.42 3.79 -0.24
N LEU A 29 -8.14 3.76 0.19
CA LEU A 29 -7.14 4.73 -0.24
C LEU A 29 -6.81 4.61 -1.74
N LYS A 30 -6.71 3.37 -2.24
CA LYS A 30 -6.47 3.07 -3.66
C LYS A 30 -7.61 3.56 -4.55
N GLU A 31 -8.86 3.30 -4.16
CA GLU A 31 -10.06 3.75 -4.90
C GLU A 31 -10.11 5.27 -5.04
N HIS A 32 -9.63 6.00 -4.04
CA HIS A 32 -9.62 7.46 -4.04
C HIS A 32 -8.34 8.07 -4.65
N GLY A 33 -7.41 7.25 -5.15
CA GLY A 33 -6.22 7.71 -5.87
C GLY A 33 -5.05 8.15 -4.98
N CYS A 34 -4.88 7.54 -3.81
CA CYS A 34 -3.63 7.69 -3.05
C CYS A 34 -2.48 6.95 -3.76
N ASP A 35 -1.33 7.60 -3.95
CA ASP A 35 -0.22 7.06 -4.75
C ASP A 35 0.55 5.98 -4.00
N GLU A 36 0.91 6.27 -2.75
CA GLU A 36 1.71 5.42 -1.90
C GLU A 36 1.01 5.14 -0.57
N ILE A 37 1.30 3.99 0.03
CA ILE A 37 0.78 3.64 1.35
C ILE A 37 1.87 3.01 2.23
N GLN A 38 1.85 3.35 3.52
CA GLN A 38 2.72 2.78 4.53
C GLN A 38 1.89 2.32 5.73
N GLY A 39 2.22 1.15 6.27
CA GLY A 39 1.67 0.74 7.56
C GLY A 39 1.87 -0.74 7.85
N TYR A 40 1.33 -1.17 8.99
CA TYR A 40 1.53 -2.51 9.53
C TYR A 40 0.94 -3.60 8.64
N TYR A 41 -0.01 -3.24 7.78
CA TYR A 41 -0.54 -4.15 6.76
C TYR A 41 0.57 -4.78 5.91
N PHE A 42 1.58 -3.99 5.53
CA PHE A 42 2.76 -4.52 4.85
C PHE A 42 3.78 -5.04 5.84
N TYR A 43 4.40 -4.13 6.57
CA TYR A 43 5.49 -4.39 7.50
C TYR A 43 5.43 -3.39 8.65
N GLN A 44 5.64 -3.89 9.87
CA GLN A 44 5.93 -3.04 11.02
C GLN A 44 7.34 -2.44 10.89
N PRO A 45 7.62 -1.32 11.58
CA PRO A 45 8.97 -0.81 11.76
C PRO A 45 9.92 -1.93 12.19
N MET A 46 11.05 -2.02 11.52
CA MET A 46 12.01 -3.09 11.71
C MET A 46 13.44 -2.57 11.75
N LYS A 47 14.35 -3.38 12.31
CA LYS A 47 15.78 -3.07 12.29
C LYS A 47 16.30 -3.10 10.86
N ALA A 48 17.27 -2.25 10.54
CA ALA A 48 17.89 -2.15 9.22
C ALA A 48 18.35 -3.52 8.64
N LYS A 49 18.97 -4.36 9.47
CA LYS A 49 19.39 -5.72 9.04
C LYS A 49 18.24 -6.59 8.52
N ARG A 50 17.02 -6.37 9.01
CA ARG A 50 15.84 -7.14 8.58
C ARG A 50 15.36 -6.68 7.21
N ILE A 51 15.33 -5.38 6.94
CA ILE A 51 14.96 -4.88 5.61
C ILE A 51 16.03 -5.25 4.58
N GLU A 52 17.31 -5.16 4.94
CA GLU A 52 18.43 -5.60 4.09
C GLU A 52 18.29 -7.08 3.70
N ALA A 53 18.00 -7.97 4.67
CA ALA A 53 17.75 -9.37 4.39
C ALA A 53 16.54 -9.58 3.45
N ILE A 54 15.46 -8.82 3.63
CA ILE A 54 14.27 -8.86 2.75
C ILE A 54 14.64 -8.43 1.32
N MET A 55 15.40 -7.35 1.18
CA MET A 55 15.81 -6.81 -0.13
C MET A 55 16.80 -7.72 -0.87
N ILE A 56 17.63 -8.47 -0.14
CA ILE A 56 18.63 -9.37 -0.72
C ILE A 56 18.02 -10.74 -1.06
N ALA A 57 17.11 -11.25 -0.22
CA ALA A 57 16.57 -12.61 -0.35
C ALA A 57 15.70 -12.84 -1.59
N ASP A 58 15.15 -11.78 -2.18
CA ASP A 58 14.45 -11.86 -3.46
C ASP A 58 14.42 -10.47 -4.09
N SER A 59 14.85 -10.36 -5.34
CA SER A 59 14.71 -9.13 -6.13
C SER A 59 13.23 -8.75 -6.35
N GLY A 60 12.30 -9.65 -5.99
CA GLY A 60 10.85 -9.49 -6.11
C GLY A 60 10.03 -9.62 -4.82
N VAL A 61 10.57 -9.59 -3.59
CA VAL A 61 9.73 -9.74 -2.36
C VAL A 61 8.61 -8.69 -2.31
N PHE A 62 8.89 -7.45 -2.71
CA PHE A 62 7.87 -6.42 -2.78
C PHE A 62 6.83 -6.69 -3.88
N ALA A 63 7.20 -7.40 -4.94
CA ALA A 63 6.29 -7.81 -6.01
C ALA A 63 5.42 -9.01 -5.59
N SER A 64 5.97 -10.03 -4.91
CA SER A 64 5.21 -11.25 -4.58
C SER A 64 4.08 -11.02 -3.58
N LYS A 65 4.31 -10.17 -2.56
CA LYS A 65 3.22 -9.76 -1.64
C LYS A 65 2.23 -8.83 -2.35
N TYR A 66 2.67 -8.02 -3.31
CA TYR A 66 1.78 -7.19 -4.14
C TYR A 66 0.94 -8.02 -5.13
N ASP A 67 1.48 -9.13 -5.64
CA ASP A 67 0.75 -10.03 -6.52
C ASP A 67 -0.29 -10.86 -5.74
N GLN A 68 0.01 -11.28 -4.49
CA GLN A 68 -1.02 -11.79 -3.57
C GLN A 68 -2.08 -10.74 -3.24
N LEU A 69 -1.69 -9.47 -3.07
CA LEU A 69 -2.64 -8.37 -2.89
C LEU A 69 -3.53 -8.14 -4.10
N LYS A 70 -3.03 -8.36 -5.33
CA LYS A 70 -3.88 -8.27 -6.53
C LYS A 70 -4.96 -9.34 -6.52
N GLU A 71 -4.67 -10.56 -6.06
CA GLU A 71 -5.68 -11.62 -5.91
C GLU A 71 -6.73 -11.25 -4.84
N ASP A 72 -6.30 -10.78 -3.67
CA ASP A 72 -7.20 -10.33 -2.60
C ASP A 72 -8.10 -9.14 -3.03
N VAL A 73 -7.56 -8.22 -3.85
CA VAL A 73 -8.31 -7.09 -4.41
C VAL A 73 -9.30 -7.56 -5.50
N PHE A 74 -8.94 -8.59 -6.28
CA PHE A 74 -9.81 -9.15 -7.32
C PHE A 74 -11.01 -9.92 -6.74
N GLU A 75 -10.84 -10.62 -5.62
CA GLU A 75 -11.97 -11.29 -4.94
C GLU A 75 -12.98 -10.29 -4.36
N VAL A 76 -12.54 -9.15 -3.82
CA VAL A 76 -13.45 -8.10 -3.33
C VAL A 76 -14.16 -7.38 -4.49
N GLY A 77 -13.51 -7.26 -5.65
CA GLY A 77 -14.10 -6.68 -6.87
C GLY A 77 -15.20 -7.54 -7.54
N ALA A 78 -15.36 -8.81 -7.14
CA ALA A 78 -16.36 -9.72 -7.68
C ALA A 78 -17.68 -9.75 -6.88
N VAL A 79 -17.83 -8.92 -5.83
CA VAL A 79 -19.01 -8.88 -4.95
C VAL A 79 -19.85 -7.61 -5.11
N ASN A 80 -19.66 -6.84 -6.19
CA ASN A 80 -20.50 -5.70 -6.56
C ASN A 80 -21.24 -5.95 -7.87
#